data_AF-A0A661TP82-F1
#
_entry.id   AF-A0A661TP82-F1
#
_cell.length_a   1.000
_cell.length_b   1.000
_cell.length_c   1.000
_cell.angle_alpha   90.00
_cell.angle_beta   90.00
_cell.angle_gamma   90.00
#
_symmetry.space_group_name_H-M   'P 1'
#
loop_
_entity.id
_entity.type
_entity.pdbx_description
1 polymer ?
#
loop_
_entity_poly.entity_id
_entity_poly.type
_entity_poly.pdbx_seq_one_letter_code
_entity_poly.pdbx_strand_id
1 'polypeptide(L)'
;MNKPINDSFFKYVRGFLTVYLPRNKCYSANTVKAYRDTINLLRIFLSEQKKIPFTRITFSMINHTLVYEFLEWLQSSRNCIVSTRNQRLAALKSFLHYCVNSEPIIAAVYMEVQDITALRDTKKGVSYMSPNALKAILKQPDTRNRLDLRNRFFMIIMYDTGGRIQEILDLKLRDICLDLDIPLIYLTG
;
A
#
# COMPACT_ATOMS: atom_id res chain seq x y z
N MET A 1 -2.45 37.50 22.00
CA MET A 1 -1.26 36.62 21.93
C MET A 1 -1.67 35.32 21.24
N ASN A 2 -1.33 35.16 19.95
CA ASN A 2 -1.71 34.00 19.15
C ASN A 2 -0.83 32.81 19.50
N LYS A 3 -1.42 31.79 20.14
CA LYS A 3 -0.79 30.48 20.32
C LYS A 3 -0.57 29.90 18.92
N PRO A 4 0.66 29.51 18.52
CA PRO A 4 0.88 29.01 17.18
C PRO A 4 0.15 27.67 17.03
N ILE A 5 -0.78 27.61 16.08
CA ILE A 5 -1.51 26.41 15.66
C ILE A 5 -0.51 25.50 14.94
N ASN A 6 0.36 24.85 15.70
CA ASN A 6 1.34 23.90 15.17
C ASN A 6 1.15 22.49 15.74
N ASP A 7 0.16 22.33 16.64
CA ASP A 7 -0.08 21.10 17.40
C ASP A 7 -1.25 20.25 16.85
N SER A 8 -1.95 20.71 15.80
CA SER A 8 -3.07 19.97 15.21
C SER A 8 -2.61 18.94 14.18
N PHE A 9 -1.73 19.30 13.24
CA PHE A 9 -1.37 18.43 12.12
C PHE A 9 -0.77 17.08 12.58
N PHE A 10 0.26 17.11 13.44
CA PHE A 10 0.89 15.87 13.93
C PHE A 10 -0.03 15.03 14.81
N LYS A 11 -0.93 15.68 15.56
CA LYS A 11 -1.97 14.98 16.32
C LYS A 11 -2.90 14.20 15.39
N TYR A 12 -3.30 14.80 14.26
CA TYR A 12 -4.08 14.12 13.24
C TYR A 12 -3.31 12.98 12.56
N VAL A 13 -2.04 13.19 12.19
CA VAL A 13 -1.20 12.13 11.63
C VAL A 13 -1.11 10.93 12.57
N ARG A 14 -0.86 11.18 13.88
CA ARG A 14 -0.81 10.12 14.89
C ARG A 14 -2.14 9.39 14.99
N GLY A 15 -3.24 10.11 15.21
CA GLY A 15 -4.56 9.51 15.34
C GLY A 15 -4.98 8.71 14.10
N PHE A 16 -4.65 9.22 12.92
CA PHE A 16 -4.89 8.54 11.65
C PHE A 16 -4.16 7.20 11.57
N LEU A 17 -2.85 7.20 11.83
CA LEU A 17 -2.00 6.02 11.65
C LEU A 17 -2.12 4.99 12.79
N THR A 18 -2.42 5.42 14.02
CA THR A 18 -2.41 4.52 15.19
C THR A 18 -3.79 4.12 15.69
N VAL A 19 -4.84 4.85 15.31
CA VAL A 19 -6.22 4.58 15.76
C VAL A 19 -7.13 4.39 14.56
N TYR A 20 -7.28 5.40 13.70
CA TYR A 20 -8.28 5.36 12.63
C TYR A 20 -8.06 4.21 11.64
N LEU A 21 -6.86 4.09 11.05
CA LEU A 21 -6.58 3.03 10.09
C LEU A 21 -6.64 1.63 10.73
N PRO A 22 -5.99 1.36 11.88
CA PRO A 22 -5.97 0.01 12.44
C PRO A 22 -7.27 -0.39 13.15
N ARG A 23 -7.94 0.53 13.86
CA ARG A 23 -9.08 0.21 14.72
C ARG A 23 -10.43 0.56 14.10
N ASN A 24 -10.55 1.70 13.43
CA ASN A 24 -11.82 2.13 12.84
C ASN A 24 -12.04 1.54 11.44
N LYS A 25 -10.95 1.40 10.66
CA LYS A 25 -10.99 0.81 9.31
C LYS A 25 -10.54 -0.66 9.27
N CYS A 26 -10.01 -1.19 10.37
CA CYS A 26 -9.50 -2.57 10.47
C CYS A 26 -8.52 -2.94 9.35
N TYR A 27 -7.71 -1.98 8.90
CA TYR A 27 -6.73 -2.22 7.84
C TYR A 27 -5.53 -3.03 8.33
N SER A 28 -5.03 -3.91 7.46
CA SER A 28 -3.83 -4.70 7.72
C SER A 28 -2.60 -3.82 8.02
N ALA A 29 -1.61 -4.39 8.71
CA ALA A 29 -0.35 -3.70 9.00
C ALA A 29 0.36 -3.21 7.72
N ASN A 30 0.28 -3.97 6.63
CA ASN A 30 0.85 -3.60 5.34
C ASN A 30 0.14 -2.39 4.73
N THR A 31 -1.20 -2.36 4.81
CA THR A 31 -1.98 -1.21 4.38
C THR A 31 -1.65 0.03 5.22
N VAL A 32 -1.61 -0.09 6.55
CA VAL A 32 -1.21 1.03 7.44
C VAL A 32 0.20 1.53 7.12
N LYS A 33 1.14 0.62 6.84
CA LYS A 33 2.51 0.97 6.40
C LYS A 33 2.49 1.76 5.09
N ALA A 34 1.71 1.36 4.09
CA ALA A 34 1.60 2.09 2.83
C ALA A 34 1.09 3.53 3.03
N TYR A 35 0.13 3.74 3.94
CA TYR A 35 -0.34 5.09 4.28
C TYR A 35 0.73 5.90 5.02
N ARG A 36 1.43 5.30 5.99
CA ARG A 36 2.56 5.92 6.70
C ARG A 36 3.66 6.34 5.73
N ASP A 37 4.01 5.49 4.79
CA ASP A 37 5.04 5.76 3.78
C ASP A 37 4.64 6.96 2.91
N THR A 38 3.35 7.14 2.61
CA THR A 38 2.84 8.31 1.88
C THR A 38 3.08 9.60 2.65
N ILE A 39 2.74 9.61 3.95
CA ILE A 39 2.95 10.80 4.81
C ILE A 39 4.45 11.09 4.97
N ASN A 40 5.28 10.05 5.11
CA ASN A 40 6.73 10.20 5.15
C ASN A 40 7.31 10.77 3.85
N LEU A 41 6.79 10.35 2.70
CA LEU A 41 7.18 10.90 1.39
C LEU A 41 6.77 12.36 1.25
N LEU A 42 5.57 12.73 1.70
CA LEU A 42 5.14 14.13 1.72
C LEU A 42 6.09 14.98 2.57
N ARG A 43 6.47 14.50 3.76
CA ARG A 43 7.49 15.16 4.59
C ARG A 43 8.81 15.35 3.84
N ILE A 44 9.31 14.30 3.19
CA ILE A 44 10.58 14.36 2.46
C ILE A 44 10.50 15.39 1.34
N PHE A 45 9.41 15.38 0.55
CA PHE A 45 9.14 16.37 -0.49
C PHE A 45 9.16 17.81 0.06
N LEU A 46 8.43 18.06 1.15
CA LEU A 46 8.37 19.39 1.77
C LEU A 46 9.74 19.88 2.24
N SER A 47 10.55 18.98 2.80
CA SER A 47 11.89 19.30 3.27
C SER A 47 12.87 19.53 2.11
N GLU A 48 12.88 18.64 1.12
CA GLU A 48 13.88 18.66 0.04
C GLU A 48 13.57 19.72 -1.01
N GLN A 49 12.31 19.81 -1.44
CA GLN A 49 11.87 20.62 -2.57
C GLN A 49 11.36 22.01 -2.14
N LYS A 50 10.66 22.08 -1.00
CA LYS A 50 10.08 23.35 -0.51
C LYS A 50 10.87 24.00 0.62
N LYS A 51 11.91 23.33 1.12
CA LYS A 51 12.74 23.78 2.26
C LYS A 51 11.91 24.08 3.51
N ILE A 52 10.76 23.42 3.65
CA ILE A 52 9.88 23.55 4.81
C ILE A 52 10.30 22.49 5.83
N PRO A 53 10.76 22.88 7.03
CA PRO A 53 11.11 21.92 8.06
C PRO A 53 9.86 21.17 8.53
N PHE A 54 10.02 19.89 8.88
CA PHE A 54 8.92 19.04 9.30
C PHE A 54 8.09 19.67 10.42
N THR A 55 8.71 20.34 11.38
CA THR A 55 8.03 20.96 12.52
C THR A 55 7.15 22.16 12.19
N ARG A 56 7.13 22.66 10.94
CA ARG A 56 6.32 23.82 10.52
C ARG A 56 5.16 23.45 9.60
N ILE A 57 4.91 22.17 9.37
CA ILE A 57 3.84 21.74 8.46
C ILE A 57 2.47 22.02 9.09
N THR A 58 1.62 22.76 8.36
CA THR A 58 0.24 23.05 8.72
C THR A 58 -0.72 22.60 7.62
N PHE A 59 -2.01 22.44 7.94
CA PHE A 59 -3.03 22.13 6.93
C PHE A 59 -3.17 23.22 5.87
N SER A 60 -2.99 24.49 6.23
CA SER A 60 -3.07 25.62 5.30
C SER A 60 -2.00 25.59 4.20
N MET A 61 -0.89 24.89 4.42
CA MET A 61 0.14 24.67 3.39
C MET A 61 -0.28 23.61 2.38
N ILE A 62 -1.14 22.68 2.76
CA ILE A 62 -1.63 21.61 1.88
C ILE A 62 -2.75 22.20 1.05
N ASN A 63 -2.52 22.36 -0.25
CA ASN A 63 -3.49 22.85 -1.22
C ASN A 63 -3.35 22.06 -2.52
N HIS A 64 -4.23 22.35 -3.49
CA HIS A 64 -4.22 21.68 -4.79
C HIS A 64 -2.83 21.70 -5.45
N THR A 65 -2.19 22.88 -5.51
CA THR A 65 -0.88 23.07 -6.14
C THR A 65 0.21 22.25 -5.47
N LEU A 66 0.31 22.29 -4.14
CA LEU A 66 1.33 21.56 -3.40
C LEU A 66 1.17 20.05 -3.58
N VAL A 67 -0.06 19.54 -3.54
CA VAL A 67 -0.31 18.11 -3.77
C VAL A 67 0.01 17.74 -5.21
N TYR A 68 -0.34 18.57 -6.19
CA TYR A 68 0.02 18.33 -7.58
C TYR A 68 1.55 18.25 -7.77
N GLU A 69 2.29 19.22 -7.25
CA GLU A 69 3.77 19.23 -7.30
C GLU A 69 4.38 18.02 -6.58
N PHE A 70 3.80 17.59 -5.45
CA PHE A 70 4.21 16.39 -4.76
C PHE A 70 4.05 15.15 -5.66
N LEU A 71 2.92 15.01 -6.35
CA LEU A 71 2.68 13.88 -7.25
C LEU A 71 3.60 13.91 -8.48
N GLU A 72 3.89 15.08 -9.03
CA GLU A 72 4.87 15.26 -10.10
C GLU A 72 6.29 14.89 -9.65
N TRP A 73 6.66 15.29 -8.43
CA TRP A 73 7.95 14.91 -7.84
C TRP A 73 8.07 13.38 -7.65
N LEU A 74 7.00 12.69 -7.27
CA LEU A 74 7.00 11.23 -7.19
C LEU A 74 7.31 10.58 -8.54
N GLN A 75 6.80 11.12 -9.64
CA GLN A 75 7.04 10.56 -10.97
C GLN A 75 8.44 10.94 -11.49
N SER A 76 8.79 12.22 -11.44
CA SER A 76 10.03 12.75 -12.01
C SER A 76 11.28 12.36 -11.22
N SER A 77 11.25 12.51 -9.89
CA SER A 77 12.44 12.33 -9.04
C SER A 77 12.53 10.93 -8.43
N ARG A 78 11.38 10.26 -8.22
CA ARG A 78 11.33 8.93 -7.59
C ARG A 78 10.93 7.83 -8.56
N ASN A 79 10.74 8.14 -9.85
CA ASN A 79 10.36 7.20 -10.90
C ASN A 79 9.13 6.34 -10.55
N CYS A 80 8.20 6.90 -9.77
CA CYS A 80 6.97 6.20 -9.41
C CYS A 80 6.09 6.05 -10.65
N ILE A 81 5.63 4.83 -10.90
CA ILE A 81 4.60 4.56 -11.91
C ILE A 81 3.24 5.16 -11.50
N VAL A 82 2.34 5.28 -12.48
CA VAL A 82 1.00 5.90 -12.32
C VAL A 82 0.18 5.26 -11.21
N SER A 83 0.17 3.92 -11.11
CA SER A 83 -0.53 3.21 -10.04
C SER A 83 -0.04 3.59 -8.65
N THR A 84 1.28 3.65 -8.46
CA THR A 84 1.90 4.08 -7.19
C THR A 84 1.54 5.52 -6.89
N ARG A 85 1.68 6.45 -7.86
CA ARG A 85 1.29 7.86 -7.70
C ARG A 85 -0.17 7.99 -7.25
N ASN A 86 -1.09 7.27 -7.91
CA ASN A 86 -2.50 7.30 -7.58
C ASN A 86 -2.81 6.71 -6.20
N GLN A 87 -2.09 5.64 -5.80
CA GLN A 87 -2.21 5.08 -4.45
C GLN A 87 -1.78 6.10 -3.38
N ARG A 88 -0.71 6.87 -3.64
CA ARG A 88 -0.28 7.96 -2.76
C ARG A 88 -1.32 9.09 -2.70
N LEU A 89 -1.91 9.49 -3.83
CA LEU A 89 -3.01 10.46 -3.84
C LEU A 89 -4.22 9.97 -3.04
N ALA A 90 -4.63 8.71 -3.21
CA ALA A 90 -5.73 8.13 -2.45
C ALA A 90 -5.48 8.12 -0.93
N ALA A 91 -4.25 7.82 -0.51
CA ALA A 91 -3.85 7.87 0.89
C ALA A 91 -3.92 9.31 1.46
N LEU A 92 -3.50 10.32 0.69
CA LEU A 92 -3.63 11.73 1.10
C LEU A 92 -5.09 12.17 1.19
N LYS A 93 -5.92 11.83 0.19
CA LYS A 93 -7.37 12.11 0.21
C LYS A 93 -8.05 11.47 1.42
N SER A 94 -7.71 10.22 1.73
CA SER A 94 -8.22 9.51 2.91
C SER A 94 -7.78 10.15 4.23
N PHE A 95 -6.54 10.63 4.31
CA PHE A 95 -6.06 11.36 5.49
C PHE A 95 -6.83 12.67 5.69
N LEU A 96 -7.00 13.47 4.64
CA LEU A 96 -7.76 14.73 4.72
C LEU A 96 -9.24 14.50 5.04
N HIS A 97 -9.85 13.43 4.50
CA HIS A 97 -11.21 13.02 4.87
C HIS A 97 -11.33 12.74 6.38
N TYR A 98 -10.37 11.99 6.95
CA TYR A 98 -10.31 11.76 8.39
C TYR A 98 -10.18 13.07 9.19
N CYS A 99 -9.38 14.02 8.70
CA CYS A 99 -9.16 15.30 9.37
C CYS A 99 -10.42 16.17 9.38
N VAL A 100 -11.14 16.27 8.25
CA VAL A 100 -12.38 17.05 8.15
C VAL A 100 -13.48 16.50 9.06
N ASN A 101 -13.56 15.18 9.23
CA ASN A 101 -14.52 14.58 10.16
C ASN A 101 -14.30 14.97 11.63
N SER A 102 -13.10 15.47 11.96
CA SER A 102 -12.77 15.92 13.31
C SER A 102 -12.74 17.44 13.44
N GLU A 103 -12.32 18.15 12.38
CA GLU A 103 -12.18 19.60 12.36
C GLU A 103 -12.70 20.16 11.02
N PRO A 104 -13.91 20.77 11.02
CA PRO A 104 -14.52 21.32 9.82
C PRO A 104 -13.72 22.42 9.13
N ILE A 105 -12.82 23.13 9.84
CA ILE A 105 -12.01 24.21 9.24
C ILE A 105 -11.09 23.71 8.11
N ILE A 106 -10.83 22.40 8.06
CA ILE A 106 -9.99 21.75 7.05
C ILE A 106 -10.79 21.48 5.75
N ALA A 107 -12.11 21.68 5.75
CA ALA A 107 -12.99 21.32 4.63
C ALA A 107 -12.57 21.97 3.30
N ALA A 108 -12.14 23.25 3.31
CA ALA A 108 -11.68 23.92 2.10
C ALA A 108 -10.47 23.21 1.47
N VAL A 109 -9.45 22.91 2.28
CA VAL A 109 -8.26 22.15 1.87
C VAL A 109 -8.62 20.76 1.34
N TYR A 110 -9.56 20.08 2.01
CA TYR A 110 -10.02 18.77 1.58
C TYR A 110 -10.68 18.81 0.20
N MET A 111 -11.60 19.76 -0.02
CA MET A 111 -12.31 19.90 -1.30
C MET A 111 -11.33 20.20 -2.44
N GLU A 112 -10.38 21.13 -2.24
CA GLU A 112 -9.35 21.44 -3.23
C GLU A 112 -8.52 20.20 -3.63
N VAL A 113 -8.12 19.38 -2.65
CA VAL A 113 -7.33 18.17 -2.93
C VAL A 113 -8.20 17.05 -3.52
N GLN A 114 -9.49 17.01 -3.22
CA GLN A 114 -10.43 16.07 -3.82
C GLN A 114 -10.60 16.25 -5.33
N ASP A 115 -10.48 17.48 -5.82
CA ASP A 115 -10.59 17.79 -7.25
C ASP A 115 -9.41 17.24 -8.07
N ILE A 116 -8.28 16.93 -7.43
CA ILE A 116 -7.14 16.31 -8.11
C ILE A 116 -7.54 14.91 -8.59
N THR A 117 -7.59 14.74 -9.90
CA THR A 117 -7.99 13.47 -10.52
C THR A 117 -6.82 12.50 -10.60
N ALA A 118 -7.11 11.21 -10.41
CA ALA A 118 -6.13 10.14 -10.61
C ALA A 118 -5.79 10.02 -12.10
N LEU A 119 -4.50 9.82 -12.41
CA LEU A 119 -4.09 9.60 -13.80
C LEU A 119 -4.59 8.23 -14.28
N ARG A 120 -4.97 8.12 -15.55
CA ARG A 120 -5.39 6.83 -16.11
C ARG A 120 -4.18 5.90 -16.19
N ASP A 121 -4.27 4.77 -15.48
CA ASP A 121 -3.25 3.74 -15.52
C ASP A 121 -3.53 2.76 -16.66
N THR A 122 -2.60 2.65 -17.61
CA THR A 122 -2.66 1.62 -18.65
C THR A 122 -2.24 0.30 -18.02
N LYS A 123 -3.24 -0.47 -17.56
CA LYS A 123 -3.00 -1.82 -17.01
C LYS A 123 -2.23 -2.62 -18.05
N LYS A 124 -0.95 -2.91 -17.76
CA LYS A 124 -0.22 -3.95 -18.48
C LYS A 124 -1.00 -5.25 -18.27
N GLY A 125 -1.28 -5.97 -19.35
CA GLY A 125 -1.95 -7.28 -19.26
C GLY A 125 -1.22 -8.18 -18.27
N VAL A 126 -1.97 -9.07 -17.61
CA VAL A 126 -1.36 -10.03 -16.68
C VAL A 126 -0.35 -10.86 -17.46
N SER A 127 0.93 -10.70 -17.14
CA SER A 127 1.98 -11.53 -17.71
C SER A 127 1.82 -12.93 -17.15
N TYR A 128 1.60 -13.91 -18.02
CA TYR A 128 1.49 -15.31 -17.65
C TYR A 128 2.68 -16.09 -18.20
N MET A 129 3.06 -17.17 -17.52
CA MET A 129 4.12 -18.06 -17.98
C MET A 129 3.56 -19.05 -18.99
N SER A 130 4.33 -19.33 -20.05
CA SER A 130 4.01 -20.42 -20.97
C SER A 130 4.16 -21.78 -20.26
N PRO A 131 3.47 -22.84 -20.72
CA PRO A 131 3.63 -24.18 -20.15
C PRO A 131 5.09 -24.68 -20.13
N ASN A 132 5.87 -24.31 -21.15
CA ASN A 132 7.30 -24.65 -21.23
C ASN A 132 8.13 -23.91 -20.17
N ALA A 133 7.87 -22.61 -19.96
CA ALA A 133 8.55 -21.84 -18.93
C ALA A 133 8.24 -22.37 -17.53
N LEU A 134 6.97 -22.69 -17.26
CA LEU A 134 6.55 -23.30 -16.01
C LEU A 134 7.24 -24.66 -15.78
N LYS A 135 7.25 -25.53 -16.80
CA LYS A 135 7.92 -26.85 -16.71
C LYS A 135 9.41 -26.71 -16.45
N ALA A 136 10.06 -25.69 -17.00
CA ALA A 136 11.47 -25.41 -16.74
C ALA A 136 11.70 -25.00 -15.28
N ILE A 137 10.84 -24.14 -14.72
CA ILE A 137 10.91 -23.68 -13.33
C ILE A 137 10.67 -24.83 -12.35
N LEU A 138 9.61 -25.62 -12.55
CA LEU A 138 9.25 -26.74 -11.67
C LEU A 138 10.29 -27.88 -11.66
N LYS A 139 11.23 -27.88 -12.61
CA LYS A 139 12.35 -28.83 -12.71
C LYS A 139 13.65 -28.35 -12.05
N GLN A 140 13.77 -27.07 -11.71
CA GLN A 140 15.01 -26.53 -11.11
C GLN A 140 15.37 -27.13 -9.74
N PRO A 141 14.42 -27.37 -8.80
CA PRO A 141 14.80 -27.82 -7.47
C PRO A 141 15.28 -29.28 -7.45
N ASP A 142 16.41 -29.56 -6.78
CA ASP A 142 16.90 -30.92 -6.58
C ASP A 142 16.08 -31.66 -5.52
N THR A 143 15.32 -32.67 -5.95
CA THR A 143 14.48 -33.49 -5.06
C THR A 143 15.25 -34.29 -4.00
N ARG A 144 16.59 -34.41 -4.12
CA ARG A 144 17.43 -35.07 -3.12
C ARG A 144 17.65 -34.20 -1.88
N ASN A 145 17.48 -32.89 -2.01
CA ASN A 145 17.59 -31.95 -0.89
C ASN A 145 16.20 -31.64 -0.31
N ARG A 146 16.04 -31.78 1.02
CA ARG A 146 14.77 -31.48 1.71
C ARG A 146 14.25 -30.07 1.46
N LEU A 147 15.13 -29.06 1.42
CA LEU A 147 14.72 -27.68 1.20
C LEU A 147 14.20 -27.47 -0.22
N ASP A 148 14.87 -28.06 -1.20
CA ASP A 148 14.48 -27.96 -2.60
C ASP A 148 13.23 -28.77 -2.90
N LEU A 149 13.05 -29.94 -2.28
CA LEU A 149 11.81 -30.71 -2.34
C LEU A 149 10.62 -29.90 -1.78
N ARG A 150 10.81 -29.24 -0.63
CA ARG A 150 9.81 -28.33 -0.05
C ARG A 150 9.51 -27.16 -0.97
N ASN A 151 10.54 -26.52 -1.55
CA ASN A 151 10.35 -25.41 -2.47
C ASN A 151 9.58 -25.85 -3.72
N ARG A 152 9.88 -27.04 -4.26
CA ARG A 152 9.15 -27.64 -5.38
C ARG A 152 7.68 -27.89 -5.04
N PHE A 153 7.40 -28.41 -3.84
CA PHE A 153 6.03 -28.56 -3.35
C PHE A 153 5.28 -27.23 -3.35
N PHE A 154 5.86 -26.16 -2.78
CA PHE A 154 5.23 -24.84 -2.76
C PHE A 154 4.97 -24.30 -4.17
N MET A 155 5.91 -24.47 -5.11
CA MET A 155 5.72 -24.05 -6.50
C MET A 155 4.56 -24.79 -7.18
N ILE A 156 4.43 -26.10 -6.96
CA ILE A 156 3.35 -26.91 -7.53
C ILE A 156 2.01 -26.47 -6.93
N ILE A 157 1.90 -26.36 -5.61
CA ILE A 157 0.63 -25.98 -4.97
C ILE A 157 0.22 -24.56 -5.37
N MET A 158 1.15 -23.60 -5.44
CA MET A 158 0.84 -22.24 -5.93
C MET A 158 0.26 -22.26 -7.35
N TYR A 159 0.79 -23.12 -8.23
CA TYR A 159 0.31 -23.24 -9.60
C TYR A 159 -1.07 -23.93 -9.67
N ASP A 160 -1.24 -25.08 -9.02
CA ASP A 160 -2.47 -25.88 -9.09
C ASP A 160 -3.65 -25.20 -8.39
N THR A 161 -3.42 -24.54 -7.26
CA THR A 161 -4.49 -23.91 -6.48
C THR A 161 -4.75 -22.46 -6.89
N GLY A 162 -3.80 -21.81 -7.57
CA GLY A 162 -3.83 -20.36 -7.81
C GLY A 162 -3.74 -19.53 -6.52
N GLY A 163 -3.33 -20.13 -5.40
CA GLY A 163 -3.21 -19.47 -4.10
C GLY A 163 -2.18 -18.36 -4.07
N ARG A 164 -2.45 -17.30 -3.30
CA ARG A 164 -1.46 -16.23 -3.05
C ARG A 164 -0.33 -16.75 -2.19
N ILE A 165 0.86 -16.17 -2.37
CA ILE A 165 2.06 -16.58 -1.62
C ILE A 165 1.85 -16.61 -0.10
N GLN A 166 1.10 -15.65 0.46
CA GLN A 166 0.83 -15.61 1.90
C GLN A 166 -0.09 -16.75 2.35
N GLU A 167 -1.16 -17.03 1.59
CA GLU A 167 -2.11 -18.13 1.85
C GLU A 167 -1.37 -19.48 1.89
N ILE A 168 -0.36 -19.65 1.03
CA ILE A 168 0.47 -20.86 0.94
C ILE A 168 1.49 -20.96 2.07
N LEU A 169 2.05 -19.83 2.51
CA LEU A 169 2.99 -19.79 3.64
C LEU A 169 2.31 -20.05 4.98
N ASP A 170 1.03 -19.69 5.11
CA ASP A 170 0.24 -19.89 6.31
C ASP A 170 -0.48 -21.25 6.37
N LEU A 171 -0.39 -22.04 5.28
CA LEU A 171 -1.00 -23.36 5.14
C LEU A 171 -0.52 -24.34 6.22
N LYS A 172 -1.46 -25.03 6.88
CA LYS A 172 -1.17 -26.05 7.88
C LYS A 172 -1.58 -27.43 7.37
N LEU A 173 -1.01 -28.48 7.97
CA LEU A 173 -1.34 -29.87 7.61
C LEU A 173 -2.84 -30.19 7.73
N ARG A 174 -3.54 -29.56 8.68
CA ARG A 174 -4.99 -29.73 8.87
C ARG A 174 -5.84 -29.16 7.73
N ASP A 175 -5.27 -28.27 6.94
CA ASP A 175 -5.95 -27.61 5.83
C ASP A 175 -5.86 -28.43 4.54
N ILE A 176 -5.11 -29.54 4.55
CA ILE A 176 -4.90 -30.46 3.43
C ILE A 176 -5.70 -31.74 3.67
N CYS A 177 -6.70 -31.99 2.82
CA CYS A 177 -7.53 -33.18 2.87
C CYS A 177 -7.24 -34.06 1.66
N LEU A 178 -6.45 -35.12 1.86
CA LEU A 178 -6.07 -36.06 0.80
C LEU A 178 -6.94 -37.32 0.77
N ASP A 179 -7.70 -37.59 1.85
CA ASP A 179 -8.49 -38.82 2.01
C ASP A 179 -9.86 -38.76 1.31
N LEU A 180 -10.10 -37.73 0.51
CA LEU A 180 -11.33 -37.52 -0.26
C LEU A 180 -11.13 -38.01 -1.70
N ASP A 181 -12.22 -38.39 -2.38
CA ASP A 181 -12.19 -38.76 -3.81
C ASP A 181 -11.58 -37.66 -4.69
N ILE A 182 -11.73 -36.40 -4.27
CA ILE A 182 -11.08 -35.23 -4.85
C ILE A 182 -10.27 -34.55 -3.74
N PRO A 183 -8.93 -34.54 -3.81
CA PRO A 183 -8.09 -33.86 -2.84
C PRO A 183 -8.45 -32.37 -2.73
N LEU A 184 -8.52 -31.86 -1.50
CA LEU A 184 -8.94 -30.49 -1.22
C LEU A 184 -7.95 -29.77 -0.31
N ILE A 185 -7.73 -28.48 -0.57
CA ILE A 185 -6.85 -27.62 0.22
C ILE A 185 -7.64 -26.37 0.60
N TYR A 186 -7.72 -26.08 1.91
CA TYR A 186 -8.32 -24.86 2.43
C TYR A 186 -7.25 -23.75 2.51
N LEU A 187 -7.40 -22.73 1.66
CA LEU A 187 -6.55 -21.55 1.69
C LEU A 187 -7.26 -20.42 2.45
N THR A 188 -6.58 -19.83 3.43
CA THR A 188 -7.09 -18.69 4.19
C THR A 188 -6.26 -17.45 3.88
N GLY A 189 -6.93 -16.37 3.43
CA GLY A 189 -6.31 -15.09 3.06
C GLY A 189 -7.08 -13.89 3.58
#